data_AF-A0A3D4UX48-F1
#
_entry.id   AF-A0A3D4UX48-F1
#
_cell.length_a   1.000
_cell.length_b   1.000
_cell.length_c   1.000
_cell.angle_alpha   90.00
_cell.angle_beta   90.00
_cell.angle_gamma   90.00
#
_symmetry.space_group_name_H-M   'P 1'
#
loop_
_entity.id
_entity.type
_entity.pdbx_description
1 polymer ?
#
loop_
_entity_poly.entity_id
_entity_poly.type
_entity_poly.pdbx_seq_one_letter_code
_entity_poly.pdbx_strand_id
1 'polypeptide(L)'
;MGKVRSVEYDAGIKTKYIQESDGKLTINNQQDVNPLLKRNKELYNHDKGWVSSQKEMKRVASIPPLVLQVWANEYNGSRNWFALPKEIQRKIMRIKLNSSEFRYFRTAEGSL
;
A
#
# COMPACT_ATOMS: atom_id res chain seq x y z
N MET A 1 -2.07 -22.11 -21.53
CA MET A 1 -1.59 -20.85 -20.91
C MET A 1 -2.43 -19.72 -21.51
N GLY A 2 -3.03 -18.86 -20.68
CA GLY A 2 -3.86 -17.76 -21.17
C GLY A 2 -3.10 -16.73 -22.01
N LYS A 3 -3.81 -16.01 -22.89
CA LYS A 3 -3.24 -14.97 -23.76
C LYS A 3 -3.44 -13.60 -23.12
N VAL A 4 -2.36 -12.83 -22.97
CA VAL A 4 -2.45 -11.42 -22.54
C VAL A 4 -3.14 -10.62 -23.65
N ARG A 5 -4.26 -9.96 -23.32
CA ARG A 5 -5.02 -9.12 -24.25
C ARG A 5 -4.62 -7.66 -24.20
N SER A 6 -4.43 -7.13 -23.00
CA SER A 6 -4.03 -5.74 -22.78
C SER A 6 -3.21 -5.59 -21.51
N VAL A 7 -2.44 -4.50 -21.47
CA VAL A 7 -1.66 -4.09 -20.31
C VAL A 7 -1.90 -2.59 -20.10
N GLU A 8 -2.32 -2.22 -18.89
CA GLU A 8 -2.55 -0.84 -18.49
C GLU A 8 -1.59 -0.43 -17.38
N TYR A 9 -1.28 0.86 -17.33
CA TYR A 9 -0.41 1.46 -16.32
C TYR A 9 -1.12 2.67 -15.70
N ASP A 10 -1.36 2.63 -14.40
CA ASP A 10 -1.99 3.72 -13.66
C ASP A 10 -1.39 3.82 -12.25
N ALA A 11 -0.97 5.02 -11.84
CA ALA A 11 -0.38 5.29 -10.52
C ALA A 11 0.72 4.29 -10.06
N GLY A 12 1.54 3.80 -11.01
CA GLY A 12 2.59 2.80 -10.75
C GLY A 12 2.08 1.36 -10.60
N ILE A 13 0.79 1.10 -10.84
CA ILE A 13 0.18 -0.23 -10.93
C ILE A 13 0.16 -0.64 -12.40
N LYS A 14 0.65 -1.86 -12.67
CA LYS A 14 0.53 -2.56 -13.93
C LYS A 14 -0.64 -3.55 -13.86
N THR A 15 -1.62 -3.40 -14.74
CA THR A 15 -2.76 -4.31 -14.83
C THR A 15 -2.66 -5.13 -16.11
N LYS A 16 -2.66 -6.45 -16.01
CA LYS A 16 -2.72 -7.37 -17.17
C LYS A 16 -4.10 -8.00 -17.24
N TYR A 17 -4.69 -7.95 -18.43
CA TYR A 17 -5.94 -8.63 -18.76
C TYR A 17 -5.59 -9.89 -19.54
N ILE A 18 -5.83 -11.05 -18.94
CA ILE A 18 -5.44 -12.35 -19.47
C ILE A 18 -6.70 -13.11 -19.82
N GLN A 19 -6.84 -13.46 -21.10
CA GLN A 19 -7.89 -14.34 -21.55
C GLN A 19 -7.42 -15.78 -21.36
N GLU A 20 -8.04 -16.49 -20.43
CA GLU A 20 -7.75 -17.89 -20.17
C GLU A 20 -8.30 -18.80 -21.27
N SER A 21 -7.73 -20.00 -21.39
CA SER A 21 -8.13 -20.98 -22.40
C SER A 21 -9.56 -21.50 -22.21
N ASP A 22 -10.10 -21.41 -21.00
CA ASP A 22 -11.48 -21.77 -20.66
C ASP A 22 -12.49 -20.63 -20.90
N GLY A 23 -12.05 -19.53 -21.50
CA GLY A 23 -12.90 -18.37 -21.79
C GLY A 23 -13.02 -17.36 -20.64
N LYS A 24 -12.44 -17.60 -19.47
CA LYS A 24 -12.44 -16.63 -18.36
C LYS A 24 -11.48 -15.47 -18.59
N LEU A 25 -11.75 -14.35 -17.93
CA LEU A 25 -10.87 -13.19 -17.88
C LEU A 25 -10.20 -13.12 -16.50
N THR A 26 -8.88 -13.21 -16.47
CA THR A 26 -8.08 -12.94 -15.29
C THR A 26 -7.56 -11.50 -15.35
N ILE A 27 -7.77 -10.74 -14.27
CA ILE A 27 -7.21 -9.40 -14.09
C ILE A 27 -6.09 -9.50 -13.05
N ASN A 28 -4.86 -9.23 -13.47
CA ASN A 28 -3.67 -9.32 -12.62
C ASN A 28 -3.08 -7.92 -12.40
N ASN A 29 -3.15 -7.41 -11.18
CA ASN A 29 -2.56 -6.14 -10.77
C ASN A 29 -1.20 -6.37 -10.09
N GLN A 30 -0.20 -5.56 -10.45
CA GLN A 30 1.14 -5.62 -9.89
C GLN A 30 1.67 -4.20 -9.65
N GLN A 31 2.35 -3.96 -8.53
CA GLN A 31 3.01 -2.69 -8.23
C GLN A 31 4.38 -2.96 -7.63
N ASP A 32 5.42 -2.27 -8.10
CA ASP A 32 6.72 -2.29 -7.42
C ASP A 32 6.68 -1.32 -6.23
N VAL A 33 6.78 -1.87 -5.04
CA VAL A 33 6.72 -1.12 -3.78
C VAL A 33 8.11 -0.81 -3.22
N ASN A 34 9.18 -1.39 -3.78
CA ASN A 34 10.53 -1.28 -3.23
C ASN A 34 11.04 0.17 -3.14
N PRO A 35 10.84 1.06 -4.13
CA PRO A 35 11.30 2.44 -4.02
C PRO A 35 10.62 3.19 -2.87
N LEU A 36 9.33 2.95 -2.64
CA LEU A 36 8.56 3.58 -1.58
C LEU A 36 8.98 3.09 -0.20
N LEU A 37 9.16 1.77 -0.05
CA LEU A 37 9.63 1.17 1.21
C LEU A 37 11.06 1.58 1.53
N LYS A 38 11.93 1.67 0.52
CA LYS A 38 13.30 2.18 0.69
C LYS A 38 13.29 3.61 1.22
N ARG A 39 12.54 4.51 0.57
CA ARG A 39 12.40 5.91 1.02
C ARG A 39 11.83 5.98 2.45
N ASN A 40 10.77 5.23 2.75
CA ASN A 40 10.18 5.25 4.09
C ASN A 40 11.18 4.76 5.15
N LYS A 41 11.95 3.70 4.84
CA LYS A 41 13.00 3.17 5.73
C LYS A 41 14.13 4.18 5.95
N GLU A 42 14.57 4.88 4.91
CA GLU A 42 15.58 5.93 5.03
C GLU A 42 15.08 7.04 5.96
N LEU A 43 13.85 7.53 5.74
CA LEU A 43 13.23 8.55 6.59
C LEU A 43 12.97 8.08 8.02
N TYR A 44 12.67 6.80 8.22
CA TYR A 44 12.49 6.19 9.54
C TYR A 44 13.77 6.27 10.37
N ASN A 45 14.92 6.02 9.75
CA ASN A 45 16.22 6.07 10.41
C ASN A 45 16.77 7.50 10.50
N HIS A 46 16.46 8.37 9.53
CA HIS A 46 16.91 9.75 9.49
C HIS A 46 16.16 10.61 10.52
N ASP A 47 16.89 11.26 11.44
CA ASP A 47 16.34 12.05 12.56
C ASP A 47 15.21 11.35 13.34
N LYS A 48 15.17 10.01 13.34
CA LYS A 48 14.05 9.23 13.91
C LYS A 48 12.67 9.61 13.34
N GLY A 49 12.63 10.09 12.09
CA GLY A 49 11.40 10.48 11.42
C GLY A 49 10.91 11.91 11.66
N TRP A 50 11.64 12.74 12.41
CA TRP A 50 11.24 14.13 12.70
C TRP A 50 11.62 15.10 11.59
N VAL A 51 10.73 16.02 11.24
CA VAL A 51 10.98 17.05 10.20
C VAL A 51 12.08 18.03 10.62
N SER A 52 12.13 18.38 11.91
CA SER A 52 13.10 19.32 12.48
C SER A 52 13.66 18.81 13.81
N SER A 53 14.76 19.41 14.26
CA SER A 53 15.38 19.15 15.57
C SER A 53 14.47 19.48 16.75
N GLN A 54 13.49 20.39 16.55
CA GLN A 54 12.48 20.76 17.55
C GLN A 54 11.42 19.65 17.77
N LYS A 55 11.38 18.63 16.90
CA LYS A 55 10.50 17.44 17.02
C LYS A 55 9.00 17.78 17.13
N GLU A 56 8.56 18.77 16.36
CA GLU A 56 7.15 19.18 16.34
C GLU A 56 6.30 18.32 15.39
N MET A 57 6.89 17.89 14.27
CA MET A 57 6.19 17.14 13.23
C MET A 57 6.97 15.91 12.78
N LYS A 58 6.25 14.80 12.61
CA LYS A 58 6.78 13.58 11.98
C LYS A 58 6.59 13.63 10.47
N ARG A 59 7.57 13.13 9.72
CA ARG A 59 7.48 12.98 8.26
C ARG A 59 6.35 12.01 7.93
N VAL A 60 5.59 12.29 6.87
CA VAL A 60 4.49 11.44 6.41
C VAL A 60 5.03 10.26 5.58
N ALA A 61 4.52 9.06 5.86
CA ALA A 61 4.85 7.87 5.09
C ALA A 61 4.01 7.79 3.82
N SER A 62 4.59 7.21 2.76
CA SER A 62 3.85 6.91 1.53
C SER A 62 3.43 5.44 1.54
N ILE A 63 2.13 5.17 1.45
CA ILE A 63 1.59 3.80 1.35
C ILE A 63 1.13 3.57 -0.10
N PRO A 64 1.61 2.52 -0.79
CA PRO A 64 1.25 2.24 -2.16
C PRO A 64 -0.26 1.94 -2.31
N PRO A 65 -0.95 2.44 -3.36
CA PRO A 65 -2.38 2.20 -3.54
C PRO A 65 -2.78 0.72 -3.59
N LEU A 66 -1.96 -0.17 -4.21
CA LEU A 66 -2.29 -1.60 -4.27
C LEU A 66 -2.31 -2.24 -2.87
N VAL A 67 -1.46 -1.77 -1.95
CA VAL A 67 -1.44 -2.26 -0.56
C VAL A 67 -2.73 -1.87 0.17
N LEU A 68 -3.24 -0.65 -0.06
CA LEU A 68 -4.53 -0.22 0.49
C LEU A 68 -5.68 -1.11 -0.03
N GLN A 69 -5.66 -1.48 -1.32
CA GLN A 69 -6.66 -2.38 -1.90
C GLN A 69 -6.59 -3.79 -1.28
N VAL A 70 -5.38 -4.31 -1.03
CA VAL A 70 -5.19 -5.59 -0.35
C VAL A 70 -5.77 -5.56 1.05
N TRP A 71 -5.50 -4.52 1.83
CA TRP A 71 -6.04 -4.41 3.20
C TRP A 71 -7.56 -4.25 3.24
N ALA A 72 -8.15 -3.55 2.27
CA ALA A 72 -9.61 -3.50 2.13
C ALA A 72 -10.18 -4.91 1.84
N ASN A 73 -9.52 -5.65 0.94
CA ASN A 73 -9.96 -6.98 0.53
C ASN A 73 -9.87 -8.00 1.69
N GLU A 74 -8.81 -7.92 2.49
CA GLU A 74 -8.68 -8.73 3.72
C GLU A 74 -9.77 -8.41 4.74
N TYR A 75 -10.23 -7.15 4.80
CA TYR A 75 -11.24 -6.73 5.77
C TYR A 75 -12.66 -7.17 5.39
N ASN A 76 -13.07 -7.03 4.12
CA ASN A 76 -14.44 -7.31 3.70
C ASN A 76 -14.60 -7.87 2.27
N GLY A 77 -13.52 -8.30 1.63
CA GLY A 77 -13.54 -8.82 0.25
C GLY A 77 -13.65 -7.76 -0.85
N SER A 78 -13.78 -6.47 -0.50
CA SER A 78 -13.75 -5.37 -1.48
C SER A 78 -12.33 -4.86 -1.67
N ARG A 79 -11.92 -4.64 -2.92
CA ARG A 79 -10.65 -3.95 -3.22
C ARG A 79 -10.75 -2.43 -3.14
N ASN A 80 -11.93 -1.88 -2.89
CA ASN A 80 -12.13 -0.42 -2.88
C ASN A 80 -11.88 0.17 -1.48
N TRP A 81 -10.62 0.48 -1.19
CA TRP A 81 -10.23 1.17 0.06
C TRP A 81 -10.99 2.47 0.30
N PHE A 82 -11.21 3.26 -0.75
CA PHE A 82 -11.81 4.59 -0.63
C PHE A 82 -13.31 4.55 -0.35
N ALA A 83 -13.99 3.43 -0.63
CA ALA A 83 -15.39 3.21 -0.26
C ALA A 83 -15.58 2.86 1.22
N LEU A 84 -14.52 2.47 1.94
CA LEU A 84 -14.62 2.18 3.37
C LEU A 84 -14.89 3.46 4.17
N PRO A 85 -15.74 3.42 5.22
CA PRO A 85 -15.88 4.54 6.14
C PRO A 85 -14.53 4.95 6.75
N LYS A 86 -14.34 6.26 7.00
CA LYS A 86 -13.05 6.79 7.50
C LYS A 86 -12.62 6.19 8.84
N GLU A 87 -13.57 5.85 9.71
CA GLU A 87 -13.31 5.14 10.97
C GLU A 87 -12.71 3.75 10.75
N ILE A 88 -13.20 3.00 9.74
CA ILE A 88 -12.71 1.68 9.38
C ILE A 88 -11.32 1.80 8.76
N GLN A 89 -11.10 2.77 7.86
CA GLN A 89 -9.78 3.05 7.31
C GLN A 89 -8.76 3.30 8.44
N ARG A 90 -9.11 4.13 9.43
CA ARG A 90 -8.25 4.40 10.61
C ARG A 90 -8.01 3.15 11.46
N LYS A 91 -9.04 2.34 11.70
CA LYS A 91 -8.93 1.09 12.45
C LYS A 91 -7.95 0.12 11.78
N ILE A 92 -8.09 -0.10 10.47
CA ILE A 92 -7.20 -0.97 9.70
C ILE A 92 -5.77 -0.43 9.71
N MET A 93 -5.59 0.88 9.47
CA MET A 93 -4.26 1.50 9.50
C MET A 93 -3.59 1.34 10.86
N ARG A 94 -4.31 1.54 11.98
CA ARG A 94 -3.76 1.31 13.32
C ARG A 94 -3.29 -0.12 13.51
N ILE A 95 -4.11 -1.10 13.16
CA ILE A 95 -3.77 -2.52 13.28
C ILE A 95 -2.52 -2.85 12.44
N LYS A 96 -2.55 -2.51 11.16
CA LYS A 96 -1.46 -2.84 10.23
C LYS A 96 -0.17 -2.12 10.59
N LEU A 97 -0.23 -0.79 10.77
CA LEU A 97 0.98 0.01 10.98
C LEU A 97 1.58 -0.16 12.37
N ASN A 98 0.83 -0.59 13.39
CA ASN A 98 1.41 -0.90 14.70
C ASN A 98 2.10 -2.28 14.73
N SER A 99 1.86 -3.16 13.74
CA SER A 99 2.59 -4.43 13.61
C SER A 99 4.04 -4.21 13.14
N SER A 100 4.96 -5.05 13.63
CA SER A 100 6.36 -5.07 13.18
C SER A 100 6.50 -5.45 11.71
N GLU A 101 5.57 -6.24 11.17
CA GLU A 101 5.55 -6.67 9.77
C GLU A 101 5.49 -5.49 8.79
N PHE A 102 4.76 -4.43 9.16
CA PHE A 102 4.57 -3.25 8.33
C PHE A 102 5.41 -2.05 8.80
N ARG A 103 6.51 -2.29 9.54
CA ARG A 103 7.34 -1.21 10.12
C ARG A 103 7.73 -0.14 9.09
N TYR A 104 8.18 -0.53 7.90
CA TYR A 104 8.62 0.40 6.86
C TYR A 104 7.49 0.95 5.96
N PHE A 105 6.24 0.67 6.30
CA PHE A 105 5.09 1.47 5.86
C PHE A 105 4.89 2.71 6.75
N ARG A 106 5.80 2.94 7.70
CA ARG A 106 5.92 4.16 8.50
C ARG A 106 7.30 4.78 8.31
N THR A 107 7.38 6.04 8.70
CA THR A 107 8.57 6.91 8.66
C THR A 107 9.04 7.33 10.04
N ALA A 108 8.42 6.81 11.11
CA ALA A 108 8.80 7.10 12.49
C ALA A 108 8.34 5.99 13.43
N GLU A 109 9.01 5.87 14.57
CA GLU A 109 8.61 5.01 15.70
C GLU A 109 7.36 5.53 16.43
N GLY A 110 6.76 4.68 17.27
CA GLY A 110 5.56 4.96 18.07
C GLY A 110 4.36 4.10 17.67
N SER A 111 3.17 4.50 18.12
CA SER A 111 1.89 3.86 17.77
C SER A 111 0.87 4.92 17.34
N LEU A 112 -0.02 4.55 16.41
CA LEU A 112 -1.16 5.37 15.94
C LEU A 112 -2.42 5.20 16.80
#